data_AF-A0A520I496-F1
#
_entry.id   AF-A0A520I496-F1
#
_cell.length_a   1.000
_cell.length_b   1.000
_cell.length_c   1.000
_cell.angle_alpha   90.00
_cell.angle_beta   90.00
_cell.angle_gamma   90.00
#
_symmetry.space_group_name_H-M   'P 1'
#
loop_
_entity.id
_entity.type
_entity.pdbx_description
1 polymer ?
#
loop_
_entity_poly.entity_id
_entity_poly.type
_entity_poly.pdbx_seq_one_letter_code
_entity_poly.pdbx_strand_id
1 'polypeptide(L)'
;MNAVTTFSPSGNMGADIADIADFIHSRPSVPEPIVDRRQYRTIWISDVHLGTRGCNAGMLNDFLDHVDSETMYLVGDMIDGWRLKKKFYWPDAHNDVLWRLLKRAKRGTRVVYIPGNHDEVFRQYSGLD
;
A
#
# COMPACT_ATOMS: atom_id res chain seq x y z
N MET A 1 18.74 16.67 -0.47
CA MET A 1 17.55 16.48 -1.33
C MET A 1 16.68 15.44 -0.65
N ASN A 2 15.69 15.89 0.12
CA ASN A 2 14.78 15.05 0.89
C ASN A 2 13.39 15.20 0.30
N ALA A 3 12.95 14.27 -0.57
CA ALA A 3 11.54 14.12 -0.88
C ALA A 3 10.88 13.38 0.29
N VAL A 4 10.73 14.08 1.42
CA VAL A 4 9.78 13.67 2.46
C VAL A 4 8.46 14.28 2.02
N THR A 5 7.71 13.53 1.21
CA THR A 5 6.29 13.85 1.01
C THR A 5 5.55 13.44 2.28
N THR A 6 5.61 14.31 3.28
CA THR A 6 4.54 14.41 4.27
C THR A 6 3.29 14.77 3.48
N PHE A 7 2.30 13.89 3.45
CA PHE A 7 1.02 14.17 2.82
C PHE A 7 0.42 15.43 3.48
N SER A 8 0.54 16.58 2.81
CA SER A 8 -0.23 17.79 3.10
C SER A 8 -1.28 17.93 2.00
N PRO A 9 -2.58 17.89 2.33
CA PRO A 9 -3.63 17.84 1.33
C PRO A 9 -3.88 19.26 0.79
N SER A 10 -3.29 19.58 -0.35
CA SER A 10 -3.67 20.77 -1.12
C SER A 10 -3.54 20.52 -2.62
N GLY A 11 -4.59 19.91 -3.19
CA GLY A 11 -4.80 19.75 -4.63
C GLY A 11 -6.07 18.92 -4.89
N ASN A 12 -7.07 19.51 -5.54
CA ASN A 12 -8.36 18.93 -5.99
C ASN A 12 -8.94 17.75 -5.17
N MET A 13 -9.32 18.08 -3.93
CA MET A 13 -9.83 17.22 -2.87
C MET A 13 -11.24 16.60 -3.05
N GLY A 14 -11.84 16.61 -4.24
CA GLY A 14 -13.25 16.20 -4.41
C GLY A 14 -13.46 14.70 -4.64
N ALA A 15 -12.73 14.15 -5.62
CA ALA A 15 -12.87 12.77 -6.07
C ALA A 15 -11.99 11.80 -5.26
N ASP A 16 -10.73 12.18 -5.00
CA ASP A 16 -9.75 11.29 -4.36
C ASP A 16 -10.08 10.93 -2.90
N ILE A 17 -10.66 11.85 -2.13
CA ILE A 17 -10.96 11.56 -0.71
C ILE A 17 -12.16 10.64 -0.58
N ALA A 18 -13.15 10.78 -1.47
CA ALA A 18 -14.32 9.91 -1.49
C ALA A 18 -13.91 8.49 -1.86
N ASP A 19 -13.06 8.32 -2.87
CA ASP A 19 -12.54 7.00 -3.27
C ASP A 19 -11.66 6.38 -2.18
N ILE A 20 -10.82 7.18 -1.51
CA ILE A 20 -10.05 6.72 -0.35
C ILE A 20 -10.97 6.37 0.83
N ALA A 21 -12.01 7.16 1.09
CA ALA A 21 -12.97 6.90 2.16
C ALA A 21 -13.77 5.62 1.88
N ASP A 22 -14.29 5.44 0.67
CA ASP A 22 -14.98 4.22 0.24
C ASP A 22 -14.06 3.01 0.31
N PHE A 23 -12.78 3.19 -0.06
CA PHE A 23 -11.76 2.16 0.12
C PHE A 23 -11.50 1.83 1.60
N ILE A 24 -11.38 2.84 2.47
CA ILE A 24 -11.26 2.68 3.93
C ILE A 24 -12.51 2.01 4.52
N HIS A 25 -13.69 2.23 3.93
CA HIS A 25 -14.95 1.65 4.34
C HIS A 25 -15.20 0.25 3.79
N SER A 26 -14.46 -0.16 2.74
CA SER A 26 -14.42 -1.56 2.32
C SER A 26 -13.98 -2.43 3.50
N ARG A 27 -14.56 -3.62 3.69
CA ARG A 27 -14.10 -4.55 4.73
C ARG A 27 -13.08 -5.50 4.09
N PRO A 28 -12.01 -5.87 4.80
CA PRO A 28 -11.15 -6.94 4.30
C PRO A 28 -11.97 -8.22 4.17
N SER A 29 -11.73 -8.97 3.11
CA SER A 29 -12.40 -10.24 2.85
C SER A 29 -12.04 -11.27 3.91
N VAL A 30 -10.78 -11.28 4.33
CA VAL A 30 -10.28 -12.06 5.47
C VAL A 30 -9.95 -11.10 6.61
N PRO A 31 -10.69 -11.16 7.73
CA PRO A 31 -10.38 -10.37 8.91
C PRO A 31 -8.95 -10.63 9.40
N GLU A 32 -8.26 -9.56 9.80
CA GLU A 32 -6.95 -9.68 10.46
C GLU A 32 -7.10 -10.49 11.76
N PRO A 33 -6.26 -11.50 12.01
CA PRO A 33 -6.31 -12.30 13.23
C PRO A 33 -5.87 -11.48 14.45
N ILE A 34 -6.41 -11.84 15.62
CA ILE A 34 -6.01 -11.27 16.91
C ILE A 34 -4.91 -12.16 17.48
N VAL A 35 -3.65 -11.78 17.23
CA VAL A 35 -2.45 -12.51 17.65
C VAL A 35 -1.40 -11.55 18.17
N ASP A 36 -0.48 -12.06 18.97
CA ASP A 36 0.75 -11.34 19.33
C ASP A 36 1.63 -11.23 18.09
N ARG A 37 2.00 -9.99 17.74
CA ARG A 37 2.84 -9.70 16.58
C ARG A 37 4.28 -9.49 16.99
N ARG A 38 5.20 -10.03 16.20
CA ARG A 38 6.63 -9.75 16.38
C ARG A 38 6.92 -8.30 16.00
N GLN A 39 7.53 -7.57 16.93
CA GLN A 39 7.87 -6.17 16.77
C GLN A 39 9.25 -6.03 16.11
N TYR A 40 9.34 -5.17 15.12
CA TYR A 40 10.58 -4.77 14.47
C TYR A 40 10.76 -3.26 14.52
N ARG A 41 12.00 -2.78 14.59
CA ARG A 41 12.24 -1.33 14.44
C ARG A 41 11.82 -0.85 13.03
N THR A 42 12.13 -1.65 12.01
CA THR A 42 11.90 -1.27 10.62
C THR A 42 11.63 -2.48 9.74
N ILE A 43 10.66 -2.36 8.85
CA ILE A 43 10.35 -3.34 7.79
C ILE A 43 10.53 -2.69 6.42
N TRP A 44 11.04 -3.45 5.46
CA TRP A 44 11.14 -3.07 4.05
C TRP A 44 10.39 -4.10 3.21
N ILE A 45 9.49 -3.65 2.35
CA ILE A 45 8.70 -4.47 1.43
C ILE A 45 8.87 -3.86 0.04
N SER A 46 9.22 -4.67 -0.96
CA SER A 46 9.43 -4.21 -2.33
C SER A 46 8.79 -5.15 -3.35
N ASP A 47 8.59 -4.66 -4.57
CA ASP A 47 8.29 -5.46 -5.77
C ASP A 47 7.10 -6.43 -5.59
N VAL A 48 6.02 -5.95 -4.96
CA VAL A 48 4.85 -6.80 -4.65
C VAL A 48 3.99 -7.06 -5.88
N HIS A 49 3.88 -6.08 -6.79
CA HIS A 49 3.11 -6.14 -8.02
C HIS A 49 1.64 -6.56 -7.83
N LEU A 50 0.91 -5.91 -6.91
CA LEU A 50 -0.54 -6.09 -6.78
C LEU A 50 -1.23 -5.78 -8.13
N GLY A 51 -2.16 -6.63 -8.54
CA GLY A 51 -2.85 -6.53 -9.84
C GLY A 51 -2.29 -7.50 -10.88
N THR A 52 -1.27 -8.28 -10.53
CA THR A 52 -0.71 -9.34 -11.37
C THR A 52 -1.07 -10.73 -10.86
N ARG A 53 -1.17 -11.72 -11.76
CA ARG A 53 -1.42 -13.13 -11.38
C ARG A 53 -0.26 -13.77 -10.61
N GLY A 54 0.95 -13.23 -10.73
CA GLY A 54 2.14 -13.73 -10.04
C GLY A 54 2.27 -13.20 -8.61
N CYS A 55 1.46 -12.20 -8.22
CA CYS A 55 1.50 -11.62 -6.89
C CYS A 55 1.08 -12.63 -5.83
N ASN A 56 1.96 -12.89 -4.87
CA ASN A 56 1.66 -13.73 -3.71
C ASN A 56 1.08 -12.91 -2.55
N ALA A 57 -0.08 -12.30 -2.77
CA ALA A 57 -0.74 -11.44 -1.78
C ALA A 57 -1.11 -12.20 -0.49
N GLY A 58 -1.38 -13.51 -0.58
CA GLY A 58 -1.66 -14.35 0.58
C GLY A 58 -0.46 -14.43 1.53
N MET A 59 0.75 -14.66 1.00
CA MET A 59 1.98 -14.68 1.80
C MET A 59 2.27 -13.32 2.43
N LEU A 60 2.01 -12.22 1.70
CA LEU A 60 2.18 -10.87 2.25
C LEU A 60 1.16 -10.57 3.36
N ASN A 61 -0.09 -10.98 3.19
CA ASN A 61 -1.11 -10.86 4.25
C ASN A 61 -0.70 -11.63 5.51
N ASP A 62 -0.25 -12.88 5.35
CA ASP A 62 0.25 -13.71 6.45
C ASP A 62 1.43 -13.03 7.17
N PHE A 63 2.40 -12.52 6.42
CA PHE A 63 3.51 -11.77 6.99
C PHE A 63 3.02 -10.56 7.80
N LEU A 64 2.18 -9.71 7.21
CA LEU A 64 1.63 -8.52 7.86
C LEU A 64 0.76 -8.85 9.08
N ASP A 65 0.10 -10.01 9.10
CA ASP A 65 -0.72 -10.46 10.22
C ASP A 65 0.11 -10.81 11.45
N HIS A 66 1.37 -11.23 11.26
CA HIS A 66 2.25 -11.71 12.32
C HIS A 66 3.34 -10.72 12.76
N VAL A 67 3.50 -9.59 12.06
CA VAL A 67 4.55 -8.61 12.35
C VAL A 67 4.01 -7.18 12.45
N ASP A 68 4.74 -6.37 13.22
CA ASP A 68 4.55 -4.92 13.32
C ASP A 68 5.90 -4.20 13.25
N SER A 69 5.85 -2.90 12.97
CA SER A 69 7.04 -2.05 12.99
C SER A 69 6.77 -0.60 13.31
N GLU A 70 7.78 0.09 13.85
CA GLU A 70 7.77 1.55 14.00
C GLU A 70 7.79 2.26 12.64
N THR A 71 8.61 1.77 11.69
CA THR A 71 8.69 2.29 10.32
C THR A 71 8.57 1.18 9.29
N MET A 72 7.78 1.41 8.24
CA MET A 72 7.64 0.51 7.10
C MET A 72 7.98 1.24 5.80
N TYR A 73 8.98 0.76 5.08
CA TYR A 73 9.32 1.24 3.75
C TYR A 73 8.67 0.34 2.70
N LEU A 74 7.86 0.94 1.85
CA LEU A 74 7.26 0.31 0.68
C LEU A 74 8.04 0.81 -0.53
N VAL A 75 8.86 -0.06 -1.13
CA VAL A 75 9.89 0.34 -2.09
C VAL A 75 9.63 -0.29 -3.45
N GLY A 76 9.15 0.52 -4.38
CA GLY A 76 8.98 0.12 -5.77
C GLY A 76 7.80 -0.83 -6.00
N ASP A 77 7.14 -0.64 -7.13
CA ASP A 77 6.24 -1.58 -7.80
C ASP A 77 5.26 -2.32 -6.87
N MET A 78 4.68 -1.62 -5.89
CA MET A 78 3.70 -2.20 -4.99
C MET A 78 2.40 -2.54 -5.72
N ILE A 79 2.00 -1.71 -6.69
CA ILE A 79 0.80 -1.87 -7.51
C ILE A 79 1.20 -1.80 -8.99
N ASP A 80 0.80 -2.78 -9.80
CA ASP A 80 0.99 -2.75 -11.25
C ASP A 80 -0.22 -2.08 -11.93
N GLY A 81 -0.14 -0.75 -12.06
CA GLY A 81 -1.14 0.08 -12.73
C GLY A 81 -1.31 -0.19 -14.23
N TRP A 82 -0.30 -0.78 -14.87
CA TRP A 82 -0.19 -0.88 -16.33
C TRP A 82 -1.06 -1.99 -16.93
N ARG A 83 -1.33 -3.08 -16.18
CA ARG A 83 -2.21 -4.18 -16.64
C ARG A 83 -3.69 -3.96 -16.41
N LEU A 84 -4.07 -3.07 -15.50
CA LEU A 84 -5.47 -2.69 -15.22
C LEU A 84 -6.18 -2.14 -16.47
N LYS A 85 -5.44 -1.62 -17.45
CA LYS A 85 -5.97 -1.07 -18.72
C LYS A 85 -6.39 -2.10 -19.77
N LYS A 86 -6.07 -3.39 -19.63
CA LYS A 86 -6.42 -4.42 -20.65
C LYS A 86 -7.32 -5.54 -20.13
N LYS A 87 -7.14 -5.99 -18.89
CA LYS A 87 -8.04 -6.89 -18.15
C LYS A 87 -7.86 -6.64 -16.66
N PHE A 88 -8.90 -6.14 -15.99
CA PHE A 88 -8.89 -5.90 -14.54
C PHE A 88 -8.74 -7.25 -13.81
N TYR A 89 -7.60 -7.46 -13.15
CA TYR A 89 -7.33 -8.62 -12.31
C TYR A 89 -7.01 -8.11 -10.90
N TRP A 90 -7.98 -8.22 -10.01
CA TRP A 90 -7.87 -7.69 -8.66
C TRP A 90 -8.60 -8.61 -7.67
N PRO A 91 -7.97 -9.72 -7.26
CA PRO A 91 -8.53 -10.61 -6.25
C PRO A 91 -8.66 -9.91 -4.89
N ASP A 92 -9.61 -10.36 -4.06
CA ASP A 92 -9.86 -9.78 -2.74
C ASP A 92 -8.62 -9.74 -1.84
N ALA A 93 -7.74 -10.73 -1.96
CA ALA A 93 -6.46 -10.78 -1.23
C ALA A 93 -5.57 -9.54 -1.48
N HIS A 94 -5.72 -8.86 -2.63
CA HIS A 94 -4.98 -7.62 -2.92
C HIS A 94 -5.56 -6.43 -2.14
N ASN A 95 -6.89 -6.32 -2.06
CA ASN A 95 -7.55 -5.33 -1.19
C ASN A 95 -7.11 -5.54 0.26
N ASP A 96 -7.05 -6.80 0.70
CA ASP A 96 -6.66 -7.18 2.05
C ASP A 96 -5.23 -6.73 2.42
N VAL A 97 -4.29 -6.75 1.46
CA VAL A 97 -2.93 -6.21 1.65
C VAL A 97 -3.00 -4.71 1.90
N LEU A 98 -3.64 -3.98 1.00
CA LEU A 98 -3.79 -2.53 1.11
C LEU A 98 -4.48 -2.13 2.42
N TRP A 99 -5.51 -2.87 2.82
CA TRP A 99 -6.21 -2.66 4.08
C TRP A 99 -5.28 -2.81 5.29
N ARG A 100 -4.47 -3.87 5.32
CA ARG A 100 -3.49 -4.10 6.39
C ARG A 100 -2.46 -2.96 6.44
N LEU A 101 -1.93 -2.53 5.30
CA LEU A 101 -0.99 -1.40 5.23
C LEU A 101 -1.59 -0.10 5.77
N LEU A 102 -2.80 0.27 5.35
CA LEU A 102 -3.51 1.46 5.86
C LEU A 102 -3.82 1.34 7.35
N LYS A 103 -4.20 0.15 7.82
CA LYS A 103 -4.45 -0.11 9.23
C LYS A 103 -3.19 0.07 10.08
N ARG A 104 -2.01 -0.35 9.59
CA ARG A 104 -0.72 -0.10 10.25
C ARG A 104 -0.41 1.39 10.34
N ALA A 105 -0.59 2.14 9.25
CA ALA A 105 -0.44 3.59 9.26
C ALA A 105 -1.35 4.26 10.30
N LYS A 106 -2.63 3.86 10.35
CA LYS A 106 -3.60 4.36 11.35
C LYS A 106 -3.24 4.01 12.79
N ARG A 107 -2.55 2.89 13.02
CA ARG A 107 -2.06 2.45 14.34
C ARG A 107 -0.74 3.14 14.75
N GLY A 108 -0.16 3.98 13.90
CA GLY A 108 1.03 4.76 14.23
C GLY A 108 2.32 4.29 13.57
N THR A 109 2.29 3.24 12.73
CA THR A 109 3.46 2.89 11.91
C THR A 109 3.76 4.02 10.92
N ARG A 110 5.00 4.51 10.90
CA ARG A 110 5.47 5.46 9.89
C ARG A 110 5.66 4.72 8.57
N VAL A 111 4.72 4.86 7.64
CA VAL A 111 4.81 4.25 6.30
C VAL A 111 5.47 5.23 5.33
N VAL A 112 6.53 4.81 4.65
CA VAL A 112 7.26 5.57 3.63
C VAL A 112 7.14 4.84 2.30
N TYR A 113 6.49 5.48 1.32
CA TYR A 113 6.37 4.94 -0.04
C TYR A 113 7.44 5.52 -0.96
N ILE A 114 8.15 4.64 -1.67
CA ILE A 114 9.10 5.00 -2.72
C ILE A 114 8.53 4.43 -4.02
N PRO A 115 8.09 5.26 -4.98
CA PRO A 115 7.49 4.78 -6.22
C PRO A 115 8.51 4.00 -7.07
N GLY A 116 8.04 2.97 -7.77
CA GLY A 116 8.83 2.16 -8.69
C GLY A 116 8.70 2.57 -10.15
N ASN A 117 9.12 1.69 -11.05
CA ASN A 117 9.12 1.95 -12.49
C ASN A 117 7.72 1.77 -13.11
N HIS A 118 6.92 0.84 -12.58
CA HIS A 118 5.55 0.64 -13.06
C HIS A 118 4.60 1.75 -12.58
N ASP A 119 5.05 2.57 -11.62
CA ASP A 119 4.34 3.72 -11.05
C ASP A 119 4.58 5.03 -11.81
N GLU A 120 4.99 4.98 -13.09
CA GLU A 120 5.31 6.15 -13.93
C GLU A 120 4.23 7.25 -13.94
N VAL A 121 2.97 6.91 -13.67
CA VAL A 121 1.86 7.87 -13.52
C VAL A 121 2.02 8.76 -12.27
N PHE A 122 2.64 8.27 -11.21
CA PHE A 122 2.91 9.02 -9.98
C PHE A 122 4.18 9.89 -10.06
N ARG A 123 5.07 9.70 -11.05
CA ARG A 123 6.24 10.58 -11.23
C ARG A 123 5.83 12.04 -11.42
N GLN A 124 4.70 12.28 -12.08
CA GLN A 124 4.15 13.63 -12.30
C GLN A 124 3.80 14.39 -11.00
N TYR A 125 3.71 13.69 -9.87
CA TYR A 125 3.38 14.27 -8.56
C TYR A 125 4.55 14.26 -7.56
N SER A 126 5.70 13.70 -7.95
CA SER A 126 6.89 13.61 -7.08
C SER A 126 7.82 14.83 -7.12
N GLY A 127 7.55 15.82 -7.97
CA GLY A 127 8.37 17.05 -8.06
C GLY A 127 9.80 16.81 -8.54
N LEU A 128 10.05 15.69 -9.22
CA LEU A 128 11.33 15.35 -9.83
C LEU A 128 11.30 15.74 -11.31
N ASP A 129 11.55 17.03 -11.57
CA ASP A 129 12.15 17.51 -12.82
C ASP A 129 13.63 17.82 -12.57
#